data_AF-A0A0H5RAF1-F1
#
_entry.id   AF-A0A0H5RAF1-F1
#
_cell.length_a   1.000
_cell.length_b   1.000
_cell.length_c   1.000
_cell.angle_alpha   90.00
_cell.angle_beta   90.00
_cell.angle_gamma   90.00
#
_symmetry.space_group_name_H-M   'P 1'
#
loop_
_entity.id
_entity.type
_entity.pdbx_description
1 polymer ?
#
loop_
_entity_poly.entity_id
_entity_poly.type
_entity_poly.pdbx_seq_one_letter_code
_entity_poly.pdbx_strand_id
1 'polypeptide(L)'
;MTISVSPLGRMLPSARSMMPILSAHIGAAEIGADLDLLACPKKKVSVFKRRLRRAGHRGQLGCQYKPYKVCPTCGTAVEMHYLCMKCTNAHIRHHRSINT
;
A
#
# COMPACT_ATOMS: atom_id res chain seq x y z
N MET A 1 -7.89 39.06 52.19
CA MET A 1 -8.72 38.90 50.97
C MET A 1 -8.76 37.41 50.66
N THR A 2 -9.89 36.76 50.95
CA THR A 2 -10.10 35.32 50.78
C THR A 2 -10.71 35.06 49.39
N ILE A 3 -10.07 34.21 48.59
CA ILE A 3 -10.59 33.80 47.28
C ILE A 3 -11.46 32.56 47.51
N SER A 4 -12.77 32.68 47.34
CA SER A 4 -13.69 31.56 47.34
C SER A 4 -13.61 30.81 46.01
N VAL A 5 -13.05 29.61 46.01
CA VAL A 5 -13.17 28.67 44.89
C VAL A 5 -14.51 27.96 44.99
N SER A 6 -15.46 28.31 44.12
CA SER A 6 -16.72 27.57 44.00
C SER A 6 -16.47 26.16 43.42
N PRO A 7 -17.03 25.09 44.00
CA PRO A 7 -16.87 23.73 43.49
C PRO A 7 -18.10 23.33 42.69
N LEU A 8 -18.19 23.70 41.42
CA LEU A 8 -19.19 23.13 40.51
C LEU A 8 -18.58 22.92 39.13
N GLY A 9 -18.02 21.73 38.94
CA GLY A 9 -17.62 21.23 37.64
C GLY A 9 -18.83 21.22 36.70
N ARG A 10 -18.82 22.13 35.73
CA ARG A 10 -19.68 21.98 34.55
C ARG A 10 -19.07 20.89 33.69
N MET A 11 -19.51 19.65 33.90
CA MET A 11 -19.29 18.59 32.92
C MET A 11 -19.97 19.02 31.63
N LEU A 12 -19.17 19.37 30.63
CA LEU A 12 -19.68 19.56 29.27
C LEU A 12 -20.30 18.22 28.85
N PRO A 13 -21.55 18.20 28.34
CA PRO A 13 -22.11 16.98 27.81
C PRO A 13 -21.18 16.45 26.72
N SER A 14 -20.76 15.19 26.87
CA SER A 14 -19.96 14.48 25.87
C SER A 14 -20.63 14.65 24.50
N ALA A 15 -19.84 14.86 23.45
CA ALA A 15 -20.33 14.97 22.07
C ALA A 15 -21.29 13.81 21.68
N ARG A 16 -21.18 12.66 22.37
CA ARG A 16 -22.06 11.49 22.23
C ARG A 16 -23.50 11.73 22.70
N SER A 17 -23.73 12.64 23.65
CA SER A 17 -25.07 12.96 24.17
C SER A 17 -25.78 14.06 23.39
N MET A 18 -25.07 14.80 22.53
CA MET A 18 -25.69 15.83 21.66
C MET A 18 -26.19 15.28 20.32
N MET A 19 -25.75 14.08 19.93
CA MET A 19 -26.13 13.45 18.66
C MET A 19 -27.63 13.09 18.53
N PRO A 20 -28.33 12.57 19.56
CA PRO A 20 -29.73 12.15 19.39
C PRO A 20 -30.70 13.33 19.24
N ILE A 21 -30.34 14.51 19.75
CA ILE A 21 -31.19 15.71 19.74
C ILE A 21 -31.14 16.37 18.36
N LEU A 22 -30.01 16.29 17.66
CA LEU A 22 -29.85 16.81 16.30
C LEU A 22 -30.40 15.85 15.24
N SER A 23 -30.43 14.54 15.51
CA SER A 23 -30.94 13.54 14.56
C SER A 23 -32.47 13.49 14.46
N ALA A 24 -33.19 14.10 15.40
CA ALA A 24 -34.66 14.08 15.41
C ALA A 24 -35.32 15.14 14.52
N HIS A 25 -34.57 16.14 14.04
CA HIS A 25 -35.15 17.32 13.38
C HIS A 25 -34.75 17.58 11.94
N ILE A 26 -33.92 16.74 11.34
CA ILE A 26 -33.58 16.86 9.92
C ILE A 26 -33.80 15.48 9.34
N GLY A 27 -34.79 15.36 8.45
CA GLY A 27 -34.99 14.17 7.64
C GLY A 27 -33.66 13.77 7.01
N ALA A 28 -33.03 12.76 7.61
CA ALA A 28 -31.82 12.15 7.12
C ALA A 28 -32.25 11.29 5.93
N ALA A 29 -32.52 11.96 4.82
CA ALA A 29 -32.59 11.36 3.51
C ALA A 29 -31.30 10.55 3.32
N GLU A 30 -31.47 9.36 2.77
CA GLU A 30 -30.46 8.36 2.49
C GLU A 30 -29.36 8.92 1.57
N ILE A 31 -28.38 9.62 2.15
CA ILE A 31 -27.17 10.08 1.46
C ILE A 31 -26.00 9.26 2.01
N GLY A 32 -26.05 7.94 1.82
CA GLY A 32 -25.07 7.01 2.40
C GLY A 32 -24.24 6.22 1.39
N ALA A 33 -24.69 6.09 0.14
CA ALA A 33 -24.14 5.07 -0.76
C ALA A 33 -23.06 5.57 -1.75
N ASP A 34 -22.99 6.86 -2.06
CA ASP A 34 -22.13 7.36 -3.18
C ASP A 34 -21.03 8.38 -2.77
N LEU A 35 -20.89 8.71 -1.49
CA LEU A 35 -19.92 9.74 -1.05
C LEU A 35 -18.46 9.29 -1.13
N ASP A 36 -18.19 7.99 -1.07
CA ASP A 36 -16.83 7.45 -1.16
C ASP A 36 -16.24 7.58 -2.58
N LEU A 37 -17.11 7.63 -3.61
CA LEU A 37 -16.71 7.85 -5.01
C LEU A 37 -16.32 9.31 -5.31
N LEU A 38 -16.61 10.24 -4.40
CA LEU A 38 -16.32 11.68 -4.54
C LEU A 38 -15.18 12.14 -3.62
N ALA A 39 -14.48 11.22 -2.96
CA ALA A 39 -13.42 11.56 -2.02
C ALA A 39 -12.17 12.09 -2.75
N CYS A 40 -12.13 13.41 -2.94
CA CYS A 40 -10.97 14.11 -3.51
C CYS A 40 -9.98 14.55 -2.41
N PRO A 41 -8.66 14.38 -2.60
CA PRO A 41 -7.67 14.90 -1.67
C PRO A 41 -7.79 16.42 -1.50
N LYS A 42 -8.13 16.87 -0.29
CA LYS A 42 -8.30 18.31 0.01
C LYS A 42 -7.04 19.15 -0.20
N LYS A 43 -5.85 18.55 -0.04
CA LYS A 43 -4.55 19.26 -0.08
C LYS A 43 -3.52 18.46 -0.87
N LYS A 44 -2.66 19.18 -1.59
CA LYS A 44 -1.50 18.60 -2.27
C LYS A 44 -0.57 17.95 -1.24
N VAL A 45 -0.20 16.69 -1.48
CA VAL A 45 0.81 16.00 -0.67
C VAL A 45 2.19 16.61 -0.96
N SER A 46 2.91 17.01 0.08
CA SER A 46 4.26 17.57 -0.07
C SER A 46 5.23 16.54 -0.65
N VAL A 47 6.27 17.03 -1.34
CA VAL A 47 7.32 16.17 -1.92
C VAL A 47 7.99 15.31 -0.84
N PHE A 48 8.23 15.88 0.34
CA PHE A 48 8.78 15.16 1.49
C PHE A 48 7.92 13.96 1.91
N LYS A 49 6.62 14.18 2.16
CA LYS A 49 5.69 13.11 2.56
C LYS A 49 5.56 12.04 1.48
N ARG A 50 5.60 12.45 0.19
CA ARG A 50 5.57 11.52 -0.95
C ARG A 50 6.82 10.64 -1.00
N ARG A 51 8.00 11.22 -0.80
CA ARG A 51 9.28 10.48 -0.79
C ARG A 51 9.34 9.52 0.39
N LEU A 52 8.99 9.98 1.59
CA LEU A 52 8.97 9.16 2.80
C LEU A 52 8.03 7.96 2.66
N ARG A 53 6.82 8.16 2.12
CA ARG A 53 5.87 7.06 1.88
C ARG A 53 6.42 6.03 0.89
N ARG A 54 7.04 6.47 -0.20
CA ARG A 54 7.60 5.55 -1.21
C ARG A 54 8.82 4.79 -0.68
N ALA A 55 9.71 5.47 0.01
CA ALA A 55 10.90 4.87 0.60
C ALA A 55 10.57 3.94 1.78
N GLY A 56 9.60 4.30 2.62
CA GLY A 56 9.22 3.52 3.81
C GLY A 56 8.31 2.32 3.49
N HIS A 57 7.46 2.40 2.47
CA HIS A 57 6.52 1.31 2.15
C HIS A 57 7.03 0.36 1.05
N ARG A 58 8.00 0.80 0.23
CA ARG A 58 8.68 -0.03 -0.77
C ARG A 58 10.18 -0.09 -0.50
N GLY A 59 10.53 -0.14 0.79
CA GLY A 59 11.90 -0.11 1.30
C GLY A 59 12.73 -1.24 0.70
N GLN A 60 13.36 -0.90 -0.42
CA GLN A 60 14.34 -1.64 -1.20
C GLN A 60 13.82 -2.99 -1.70
N LEU A 61 13.76 -3.16 -3.02
CA LEU A 61 13.94 -4.49 -3.59
C LEU A 61 15.28 -4.95 -3.03
N GLY A 62 15.25 -5.71 -1.92
CA GLY A 62 16.46 -6.27 -1.36
C GLY A 62 17.17 -6.95 -2.52
N CYS A 63 18.50 -6.82 -2.59
CA CYS A 63 19.27 -7.80 -3.32
C CYS A 63 18.97 -9.13 -2.64
N GLN A 64 17.90 -9.80 -3.06
CA GLN A 64 17.69 -11.20 -2.76
C GLN A 64 18.88 -11.85 -3.43
N TYR A 65 19.89 -12.16 -2.64
CA TYR A 65 21.01 -12.95 -3.09
C TYR A 65 20.42 -14.28 -3.55
N LYS A 66 20.17 -14.37 -4.85
CA LYS A 66 19.76 -15.61 -5.48
C LYS A 66 21.05 -16.36 -5.78
N PRO A 67 21.23 -17.58 -5.25
CA PRO A 67 22.38 -18.37 -5.63
C PRO A 67 22.28 -18.69 -7.13
N TYR A 68 23.37 -18.41 -7.85
CA TYR A 68 23.52 -18.76 -9.26
C TYR A 68 24.49 -19.94 -9.39
N LYS A 69 24.18 -20.89 -10.27
CA LYS A 69 25.15 -21.87 -10.80
C LYS A 69 25.66 -21.42 -12.16
N VAL A 70 26.84 -21.89 -12.53
CA VAL A 70 27.37 -21.71 -13.88
C VAL A 70 26.89 -22.87 -14.75
N CYS A 71 26.33 -22.58 -15.92
CA CYS A 71 25.97 -23.62 -16.89
C CYS A 71 27.25 -24.30 -17.41
N PRO A 72 27.37 -25.63 -17.33
CA PRO A 72 28.58 -26.35 -17.76
C PRO A 72 28.82 -26.29 -19.27
N THR A 73 27.78 -26.05 -20.07
CA THR A 73 27.87 -26.07 -21.54
C THR A 73 28.25 -24.72 -22.13
N CYS A 74 27.73 -23.61 -21.58
CA CYS A 74 27.90 -22.27 -22.17
C CYS A 74 28.45 -21.22 -21.21
N GLY A 75 28.79 -21.59 -19.97
CA GLY A 75 29.39 -20.69 -18.97
C GLY A 75 28.46 -19.58 -18.45
N THR A 76 27.18 -19.56 -18.85
CA THR A 76 26.24 -18.50 -18.41
C THR A 76 25.78 -18.76 -16.97
N ALA A 77 25.63 -17.70 -16.16
CA ALA A 77 25.04 -17.78 -14.83
C ALA A 77 23.53 -18.09 -14.93
N VAL A 78 23.07 -19.10 -14.19
CA VAL A 78 21.70 -19.59 -14.17
C VAL A 78 21.24 -19.71 -12.73
N GLU A 79 19.98 -19.40 -12.46
CA GLU A 79 19.38 -19.60 -11.14
C GLU A 79 19.49 -21.09 -10.73
N MET A 80 19.79 -21.34 -9.45
CA MET A 80 19.82 -22.70 -8.92
C MET A 80 18.49 -23.43 -9.19
N HIS A 81 18.56 -24.73 -9.48
CA HIS A 81 17.43 -25.60 -9.89
C HIS A 81 16.82 -25.33 -11.27
N TYR A 82 17.18 -24.25 -11.98
CA TYR A 82 16.69 -23.99 -13.34
C TYR A 82 17.63 -24.54 -14.41
N LEU A 83 17.06 -24.82 -15.59
CA LEU A 83 17.79 -25.16 -16.79
C LEU A 83 18.34 -23.90 -17.47
N CYS A 84 19.47 -24.03 -18.16
CA CYS A 84 20.03 -22.91 -18.91
C CYS A 84 19.19 -22.62 -20.16
N MET A 85 18.38 -21.56 -20.10
CA MET A 85 17.50 -21.18 -21.22
C MET A 85 18.25 -20.90 -22.52
N LYS A 86 19.51 -20.44 -22.47
CA LYS A 86 20.34 -20.22 -23.66
C LYS A 86 20.58 -21.54 -24.41
N CYS A 87 21.03 -22.57 -23.70
CA CYS A 87 21.24 -23.90 -24.28
C CYS A 87 19.92 -24.57 -24.67
N THR A 88 18.91 -24.53 -23.79
CA THR A 88 17.60 -25.14 -24.05
C THR A 88 16.95 -24.57 -25.31
N ASN A 89 16.96 -23.25 -25.49
CA ASN A 89 16.40 -22.61 -26.67
C ASN A 89 17.20 -22.91 -27.95
N ALA A 90 18.53 -23.02 -27.86
CA ALA A 90 19.35 -23.40 -29.00
C ALA A 90 19.01 -24.83 -29.48
N HIS A 91 18.88 -25.79 -28.56
CA HIS A 91 18.47 -27.16 -28.89
C HIS A 91 17.06 -27.22 -29.49
N ILE A 92 16.10 -26.49 -28.93
CA ILE A 92 14.73 -26.43 -29.46
C ILE A 92 14.71 -25.87 -30.89
N ARG A 93 15.47 -24.79 -31.16
CA ARG A 93 15.56 -24.19 -32.50
C ARG A 93 16.15 -25.16 -33.52
N HIS A 94 17.23 -25.85 -33.16
CA HIS A 94 17.88 -26.83 -34.02
C HIS A 94 16.96 -28.02 -34.34
N HIS A 95 16.22 -28.52 -33.36
CA HIS A 95 15.26 -29.61 -33.59
C HIS A 95 14.09 -29.18 -34.48
N ARG A 96 13.67 -27.91 -34.42
CA ARG A 96 12.65 -27.36 -35.31
C ARG A 96 13.15 -27.23 -36.75
N SER A 97 14.41 -26.85 -36.97
CA SER A 97 14.97 -26.73 -38.31
C SER A 97 15.24 -28.06 -39.00
N ILE A 98 15.34 -29.16 -38.26
CA ILE A 98 15.52 -30.52 -38.82
C ILE A 98 14.19 -31.13 -39.26
N ASN A 99 13.08 -30.77 -38.58
CA ASN A 99 11.76 -31.34 -38.83
C ASN A 99 10.93 -30.56 -39.86
N THR A 100 11.55 -29.60 -40.55
CA THR A 100 10.98 -28.85 -41.69
C THR A 100 11.75 -29.22 -42.94
#